data_AF-A0A2V6X296-F1
#
_entry.id   AF-A0A2V6X296-F1
#
_cell.length_a   1.000
_cell.length_b   1.000
_cell.length_c   1.000
_cell.angle_alpha   90.00
_cell.angle_beta   90.00
_cell.angle_gamma   90.00
#
_symmetry.space_group_name_H-M   'P 1'
#
loop_
_entity.id
_entity.type
_entity.pdbx_description
1 polymer ?
#
loop_
_entity_poly.entity_id
_entity_poly.type
_entity_poly.pdbx_seq_one_letter_code
_entity_poly.pdbx_strand_id
1 'polypeptide(L)' 'MPDALDKLLDELEQFGQANDGSTTERPRRMLNITRDTGELLAVLVRACVARRVLEIGTSNGYSTLWLASGARAIG' A
#
# COMPACT_ATOMS: atom_id res chain seq x y z
N MET A 1 21.22 -0.78 -3.33
CA MET A 1 20.49 -0.60 -2.06
C MET A 1 19.02 -0.51 -2.42
N PRO A 2 18.11 -1.24 -1.76
CA PRO A 2 16.68 -1.06 -1.97
C PRO A 2 16.30 0.41 -1.75
N ASP A 3 15.35 0.93 -2.52
CA ASP A 3 14.80 2.27 -2.26
C ASP A 3 14.24 2.29 -0.82
N ALA A 4 14.32 3.42 -0.12
CA ALA A 4 13.77 3.57 1.22
C ALA A 4 12.26 3.25 1.26
N LEU A 5 11.57 3.50 0.14
CA LEU A 5 10.17 3.13 -0.04
C LEU A 5 9.98 1.61 -0.10
N ASP A 6 10.80 0.87 -0.85
CA ASP A 6 10.68 -0.59 -0.96
C ASP A 6 10.85 -1.25 0.41
N LYS A 7 11.83 -0.76 1.18
CA LYS A 7 12.06 -1.23 2.55
C LYS A 7 10.84 -0.97 3.45
N LEU A 8 10.24 0.21 3.37
CA LEU A 8 9.05 0.55 4.15
C LEU A 8 7.84 -0.31 3.75
N LEU A 9 7.67 -0.59 2.46
CA LEU A 9 6.64 -1.51 1.97
C LEU A 9 6.83 -2.91 2.56
N ASP A 10 8.06 -3.44 2.53
CA ASP A 10 8.36 -4.76 3.13
C ASP A 10 8.05 -4.79 4.63
N GLU A 11 8.42 -3.73 5.37
CA GLU A 11 8.14 -3.61 6.80
C GLU A 11 6.63 -3.59 7.11
N LEU A 12 5.85 -2.82 6.34
CA LEU A 12 4.39 -2.74 6.52
C LEU A 12 3.67 -4.03 6.12
N GLU A 13 4.16 -4.72 5.08
CA GLU A 13 3.64 -6.01 4.65
C GLU A 13 3.83 -7.07 5.76
N GLN A 14 5.05 -7.17 6.31
CA GLN A 14 5.36 -8.08 7.41
C GLN A 14 4.57 -7.74 8.67
N PHE A 15 4.48 -6.45 9.02
CA PHE A 15 3.69 -6.00 10.16
C PHE A 15 2.21 -6.37 10.00
N GLY A 16 1.62 -6.13 8.83
CA GLY A 16 0.23 -6.48 8.53
C GLY A 16 -0.02 -7.98 8.66
N GLN A 17 0.86 -8.81 8.10
CA GLN A 17 0.77 -10.27 8.19
C GLN A 17 0.87 -10.78 9.64
N ALA A 18 1.83 -10.27 10.42
CA ALA A 18 2.01 -10.64 11.82
C ALA A 18 0.83 -10.23 12.70
N ASN A 19 0.32 -9.00 12.51
CA ASN A 19 -0.87 -8.51 13.21
C ASN A 19 -2.11 -9.36 12.88
N ASP A 20 -2.32 -9.63 11.59
CA ASP A 20 -3.49 -10.38 11.13
C ASP A 20 -3.47 -11.85 11.55
N GLY A 21 -2.29 -12.47 11.63
CA GLY A 21 -2.13 -13.83 12.11
C GLY A 21 -2.37 -14.00 13.62
N SER A 22 -2.22 -12.92 14.40
CA SER A 22 -2.39 -12.94 15.86
C SER A 22 -3.69 -12.29 16.36
N THR A 23 -4.39 -11.56 15.48
CA THR A 23 -5.60 -10.80 15.84
C THR A 23 -6.88 -11.53 15.43
N THR A 24 -7.71 -11.86 16.42
CA THR A 24 -9.02 -12.50 16.22
C THR A 24 -10.13 -11.51 15.85
N GLU A 25 -10.08 -10.30 16.39
CA GLU A 25 -11.05 -9.24 16.10
C GLU A 25 -10.80 -8.61 14.73
N ARG A 26 -11.68 -8.85 13.76
CA ARG A 26 -11.57 -8.32 12.39
C ARG A 26 -11.27 -6.82 12.31
N PRO A 27 -11.89 -5.92 13.10
CA PRO A 27 -11.61 -4.48 13.03
C PRO A 27 -10.20 -4.08 13.43
N ARG A 28 -9.46 -4.95 14.14
CA ARG A 28 -8.07 -4.72 14.55
C ARG A 28 -7.05 -5.30 13.56
N ARG A 29 -7.52 -6.03 12.54
CA ARG A 29 -6.66 -6.52 11.46
C ARG A 29 -6.30 -5.36 10.53
N MET A 30 -5.09 -5.40 9.99
CA MET A 30 -4.62 -4.43 9.01
C MET A 30 -5.23 -4.69 7.63
N LEU A 31 -5.49 -5.97 7.29
CA LEU A 31 -6.15 -6.35 6.03
C LEU A 31 -5.49 -5.71 4.80
N ASN A 32 -4.15 -5.63 4.82
CA ASN A 32 -3.38 -5.09 3.71
C ASN A 32 -3.74 -5.81 2.41
N ILE A 33 -3.78 -5.04 1.32
CA ILE A 33 -3.76 -5.62 -0.02
C ILE A 33 -2.46 -6.41 -0.22
N THR A 34 -2.46 -7.34 -1.17
CA THR A 34 -1.24 -8.04 -1.59
C THR A 34 -0.31 -7.09 -2.35
N ARG A 35 0.99 -7.42 -2.38
CA ARG A 35 2.00 -6.63 -3.08
C ARG A 35 1.70 -6.42 -4.56
N ASP A 36 1.33 -7.47 -5.27
CA ASP A 36 0.94 -7.43 -6.69
C ASP A 36 -0.29 -6.52 -6.94
N THR A 37 -1.25 -6.49 -6.01
CA THR A 37 -2.37 -5.53 -6.06
C THR A 37 -1.85 -4.09 -5.92
N GLY A 38 -0.89 -3.85 -5.03
CA GLY A 38 -0.25 -2.55 -4.87
C GLY A 38 0.48 -2.09 -6.13
N GLU A 39 1.27 -2.98 -6.73
CA GLU A 39 1.96 -2.74 -8.00
C GLU A 39 0.98 -2.38 -9.12
N LEU A 40 -0.13 -3.12 -9.23
CA LEU A 40 -1.21 -2.84 -10.18
C LEU A 40 -1.83 -1.46 -9.95
N LEU A 41 -2.11 -1.08 -8.70
CA LEU A 41 -2.64 0.25 -8.39
C LEU A 41 -1.68 1.36 -8.82
N ALA A 42 -0.38 1.19 -8.57
CA ALA A 42 0.63 2.15 -9.02
C ALA A 42 0.68 2.25 -10.57
N VAL A 43 0.53 1.12 -11.28
CA VAL A 43 0.39 1.11 -12.76
C VAL A 43 -0.84 1.90 -13.21
N LEU A 44 -2.01 1.67 -12.58
CA LEU A 44 -3.25 2.35 -12.93
C LEU A 44 -3.16 3.86 -12.70
N VAL A 45 -2.59 4.30 -11.58
CA VAL A 45 -2.36 5.73 -11.29
C VAL A 45 -1.52 6.38 -12.39
N ARG A 46 -0.42 5.73 -12.80
CA ARG A 46 0.45 6.22 -13.87
C ARG A 46 -0.25 6.23 -15.23
N ALA A 47 -0.94 5.15 -15.58
CA ALA A 47 -1.64 5.02 -16.86
C ALA A 47 -2.75 6.06 -17.04
N CYS A 48 -3.45 6.40 -15.96
CA CYS A 48 -4.50 7.41 -15.97
C CYS A 48 -3.99 8.84 -15.75
N VAL A 49 -2.70 9.04 -15.47
CA VAL A 49 -2.13 10.33 -15.07
C VAL A 49 -2.92 10.95 -13.90
N ALA A 50 -3.29 10.11 -12.91
CA ALA A 50 -4.19 10.50 -11.83
C ALA A 50 -3.47 11.35 -10.77
N ARG A 51 -3.67 12.67 -10.81
CA ARG A 51 -3.10 13.63 -9.85
C ARG A 51 -3.88 13.79 -8.54
N ARG A 52 -5.13 13.35 -8.52
CA ARG A 52 -6.02 13.41 -7.35
C ARG A 52 -6.58 12.02 -7.12
N VAL A 53 -6.19 11.41 -6.01
CA VAL A 53 -6.59 10.06 -5.64
C VAL A 53 -7.34 10.12 -4.31
N LEU A 54 -8.54 9.54 -4.28
CA LEU A 54 -9.31 9.35 -3.05
C LEU A 54 -9.18 7.88 -2.64
N GLU A 55 -8.66 7.65 -1.45
CA GLU A 55 -8.64 6.34 -0.81
C GLU A 55 -9.68 6.30 0.31
N ILE A 56 -10.46 5.23 0.38
CA ILE A 56 -11.40 4.97 1.48
C ILE A 56 -10.98 3.65 2.12
N GLY A 57 -10.53 3.72 3.38
CA GLY A 57 -10.00 2.57 4.10
C GLY A 57 -8.49 2.41 3.94
N THR A 58 -7.73 3.36 4.49
CA THR A 58 -6.26 3.42 4.42
C THR A 58 -5.54 2.39 5.30
N SER A 59 -6.17 1.94 6.40
CA SER A 59 -5.54 1.04 7.37
C SER A 59 -4.15 1.56 7.83
N ASN A 60 -3.09 0.74 7.77
CA ASN A 60 -1.71 1.13 8.10
C ASN A 60 -0.96 1.88 6.97
N GLY A 61 -1.63 2.26 5.87
CA GLY A 61 -1.05 3.06 4.79
C GLY A 61 -0.33 2.26 3.70
N TYR A 62 -0.37 0.92 3.73
CA TYR A 62 0.30 0.09 2.71
C TYR A 62 -0.18 0.41 1.28
N SER A 63 -1.49 0.42 1.04
CA SER A 63 -2.08 0.80 -0.26
C SER A 63 -1.83 2.28 -0.61
N THR A 64 -1.84 3.17 0.38
CA THR A 64 -1.55 4.60 0.18
C THR A 64 -0.16 4.82 -0.41
N LEU A 65 0.85 4.09 0.05
CA LEU A 65 2.21 4.22 -0.46
C LEU A 65 2.32 3.81 -1.92
N TRP A 66 1.60 2.77 -2.35
CA TRP A 66 1.52 2.38 -3.76
C TRP A 66 0.86 3.46 -4.62
N LEU A 67 -0.27 4.01 -4.15
CA LEU A 67 -0.96 5.12 -4.83
C LEU A 67 -0.08 6.37 -4.92
N ALA A 68 0.59 6.72 -3.82
CA ALA A 68 1.50 7.86 -3.74
C ALA A 68 2.75 7.67 -4.63
N SER A 69 3.29 6.46 -4.70
CA SER A 69 4.39 6.11 -5.61
C SER A 69 3.99 6.31 -7.07
N GLY A 70 2.78 5.84 -7.44
CA GLY A 70 2.20 6.07 -8.76
C GLY A 70 2.04 7.55 -9.09
N ALA A 71 1.52 8.35 -8.16
CA ALA A 71 1.32 9.78 -8.33
C ALA A 71 2.66 10.54 -8.43
N ARG A 72 3.63 10.21 -7.55
CA ARG A 72 4.99 10.79 -7.57
C ARG A 72 5.67 10.61 -8.92
N ALA A 73 5.43 9.49 -9.60
CA ALA A 73 6.06 9.18 -10.89
C ALA A 73 5.56 10.05 -12.06
N ILE A 74 4.44 10.77 -11.91
CA ILE A 74 3.82 11.58 -12.98
C ILE A 74 3.88 13.10 -12.72
N GLY A 75 4.54 13.53 -11.64
CA GLY A 75 4.75 14.93 -11.25
C GLY A 75 3.65 15.50 -10.36
#